data_AF-A0AAD7ZBT8-F1
#
_entry.id   AF-A0AAD7ZBT8-F1
#
_cell.length_a   1.000
_cell.length_b   1.000
_cell.length_c   1.000
_cell.angle_alpha   90.00
_cell.angle_beta   90.00
_cell.angle_gamma   90.00
#
_symmetry.space_group_name_H-M   'P 1'
#
loop_
_entity.id
_entity.type
_entity.pdbx_description
1 polymer ?
#
loop_
_entity_poly.entity_id
_entity_poly.type
_entity_poly.pdbx_seq_one_letter_code
_entity_poly.pdbx_strand_id
1 'polypeptide(L)'
;MSGEKETINDTLQVDHKAIDVLSEKIDKLYIFRDHYFEKRSLENASQKSGDVENELKSILHYFEDLKENAEQENKAAYLYMKGRALNVLPQHSSEAEEVLSRAVKLDPKLVDAWNELGESYWKKDDIEEAKNCFNGALIHSRNKVSLRNLSMVLRQERVKSAQQRAENIEKGVAYAKEAVQLDPNDGVSWAVLGNAYLSSFFTLSQNPQLLKSCMSAYQQAEKDIVARSNPDLHYNKAIALKYEEEYKLALESFSCAQSLDPTWDSPIQKERLLIKYLDDIQDLVTNKGKLKGKRLQQMIESINSKQLGPYSGGSYSSGNETVRLEPVCLKDLQAGVNHEKVVVGKVVCSIQDSDAVPFTFCLVDKDEYCLAVTEWQFESIRVESPVVLIVNGRKVGRNQLASAQLSTFRRTE
;
A
#
# COMPACT_ATOMS: atom_id res chain seq x y z
N MET A 1 48.65 -60.03 31.23
CA MET A 1 48.36 -58.71 31.82
C MET A 1 48.60 -57.68 30.72
N SER A 2 47.69 -57.60 29.76
CA SER A 2 46.55 -56.66 29.76
C SER A 2 47.02 -55.22 29.57
N GLY A 3 47.43 -54.91 28.34
CA GLY A 3 47.40 -53.53 27.83
C GLY A 3 46.04 -53.32 27.19
N GLU A 4 45.11 -52.73 27.94
CA GLU A 4 43.88 -52.16 27.39
C GLU A 4 44.26 -50.89 26.65
N LYS A 5 44.17 -50.91 25.32
CA LYS A 5 44.06 -49.70 24.52
C LYS A 5 42.57 -49.35 24.47
N GLU A 6 42.18 -48.34 25.23
CA GLU A 6 40.92 -47.63 25.04
C GLU A 6 40.91 -47.06 23.62
N THR A 7 40.07 -47.65 22.77
CA THR A 7 39.67 -47.06 21.50
C THR A 7 38.67 -45.96 21.79
N ILE A 8 39.15 -44.72 21.89
CA ILE A 8 38.30 -43.52 21.81
C ILE A 8 37.84 -43.42 20.35
N ASN A 9 36.69 -44.00 20.06
CA ASN A 9 35.91 -43.70 18.86
C ASN A 9 34.82 -42.69 19.25
N ASP A 10 35.25 -41.47 19.57
CA ASP A 10 34.35 -40.32 19.63
C ASP A 10 34.23 -39.73 18.22
N THR A 11 33.47 -40.44 17.38
CA THR A 11 32.88 -39.83 16.18
C THR A 11 31.43 -39.54 16.54
N LEU A 12 31.17 -38.33 17.03
CA LEU A 12 29.83 -37.73 17.02
C LEU A 12 29.41 -37.56 15.55
N GLN A 13 28.96 -38.64 14.93
CA GLN A 13 28.10 -38.57 13.74
C GLN A 13 26.79 -37.96 14.21
N VAL A 14 26.65 -36.65 14.04
CA VAL A 14 25.34 -36.01 14.12
C VAL A 14 24.56 -36.53 12.92
N ASP A 15 23.74 -37.55 13.16
CA ASP A 15 22.80 -38.09 12.19
C ASP A 15 21.76 -37.00 11.94
N HIS A 16 22.03 -36.12 10.97
CA HIS A 16 21.11 -35.05 10.61
C HIS A 16 19.86 -35.68 9.97
N LYS A 17 18.72 -35.55 10.66
CA LYS A 17 17.42 -35.97 10.13
C LYS A 17 17.19 -35.36 8.76
N ALA A 18 16.63 -36.15 7.85
CA ALA A 18 16.34 -35.71 6.48
C ALA A 18 15.46 -34.45 6.45
N ILE A 19 14.51 -34.35 7.39
CA ILE A 19 13.65 -33.17 7.55
C ILE A 19 14.44 -31.92 7.98
N ASP A 20 15.40 -32.06 8.87
CA ASP A 20 16.21 -30.92 9.34
C ASP A 20 17.06 -30.37 8.19
N VAL A 21 17.62 -31.26 7.37
CA VAL A 21 18.36 -30.90 6.14
C VAL A 21 17.47 -30.12 5.17
N LEU A 22 16.26 -30.62 4.89
CA LEU A 22 15.31 -29.94 3.99
C LEU A 22 14.88 -28.59 4.56
N SER A 23 14.63 -28.49 5.87
CA SER A 23 14.29 -27.24 6.55
C SER A 23 15.38 -26.18 6.33
N GLU A 24 16.64 -26.56 6.56
CA GLU A 24 17.77 -25.63 6.41
C GLU A 24 17.91 -25.12 4.96
N LYS A 25 17.65 -25.97 3.96
CA LYS A 25 17.66 -25.56 2.54
C LYS A 25 16.56 -24.55 2.24
N ILE A 26 15.34 -24.78 2.74
CA ILE A 26 14.20 -23.88 2.51
C ILE A 26 14.43 -22.54 3.21
N ASP A 27 14.94 -22.55 4.43
CA ASP A 27 15.22 -21.30 5.15
C ASP A 27 16.30 -20.49 4.43
N LYS A 28 17.33 -21.15 3.88
CA LYS A 28 18.32 -20.50 3.01
C LYS A 28 17.71 -19.92 1.73
N LEU A 29 16.77 -20.64 1.10
CA LEU A 29 16.05 -20.15 -0.10
C LEU A 29 15.21 -18.90 0.22
N TYR A 30 14.46 -18.89 1.32
CA TYR A 30 13.66 -17.75 1.73
C TYR A 30 14.54 -16.57 2.17
N ILE A 31 15.62 -16.81 2.92
CA ILE A 31 16.62 -15.79 3.25
C ILE A 31 17.21 -15.18 1.96
N PHE A 32 17.54 -16.01 0.97
CA PHE A 32 18.04 -15.54 -0.32
C PHE A 32 17.03 -14.63 -1.03
N ARG A 33 15.75 -15.01 -1.06
CA ARG A 33 14.67 -14.22 -1.68
C ARG A 33 14.40 -12.91 -0.94
N ASP A 34 14.28 -12.98 0.38
CA ASP A 34 13.82 -11.88 1.23
C ASP A 34 14.92 -10.84 1.44
N HIS A 35 16.19 -11.28 1.51
CA HIS A 35 17.37 -10.43 1.66
C HIS A 35 18.17 -10.26 0.35
N TYR A 36 17.52 -10.48 -0.80
CA TYR A 36 18.16 -10.44 -2.12
C TYR A 36 18.96 -9.13 -2.35
N PHE A 37 18.38 -8.00 -1.96
CA PHE A 37 18.96 -6.67 -2.13
C PHE A 37 19.99 -6.27 -1.05
N GLU A 38 20.23 -7.10 -0.04
CA GLU A 38 21.37 -6.87 0.87
C GLU A 38 22.70 -7.26 0.23
N LYS A 39 22.66 -8.30 -0.62
CA LYS A 39 23.86 -8.89 -1.22
C LYS A 39 24.02 -8.53 -2.70
N ARG A 40 22.99 -7.95 -3.32
CA ARG A 40 22.95 -7.64 -4.75
C ARG A 40 22.45 -6.21 -4.97
N SER A 41 23.04 -5.55 -5.96
CA SER A 41 22.64 -4.21 -6.39
C SER A 41 21.19 -4.19 -6.92
N LEU A 42 20.52 -3.04 -6.81
CA LEU A 42 19.22 -2.79 -7.45
C LEU A 42 19.28 -2.93 -8.98
N GLU A 43 20.45 -2.80 -9.58
CA GLU A 43 20.68 -3.08 -11.01
C GLU A 43 20.30 -4.53 -11.39
N ASN A 44 20.36 -5.46 -10.43
CA ASN A 44 20.02 -6.88 -10.62
C ASN A 44 18.56 -7.19 -10.25
N ALA A 45 17.71 -6.18 -10.03
CA ALA A 45 16.33 -6.38 -9.59
C ALA A 45 15.49 -7.18 -10.60
N SER A 46 15.67 -6.94 -11.91
CA SER A 46 14.98 -7.68 -12.97
C SER A 46 15.34 -9.18 -13.01
N GLN A 47 16.51 -9.56 -12.46
CA GLN A 47 16.98 -10.94 -12.41
C GLN A 47 16.47 -11.70 -11.18
N LYS A 48 15.93 -11.00 -10.17
CA LYS A 48 15.56 -11.59 -8.86
C LYS A 48 14.68 -12.83 -9.00
N SER A 49 13.61 -12.76 -9.79
CA SER A 49 12.69 -13.89 -9.97
C SER A 49 13.38 -15.09 -10.61
N GLY A 50 14.22 -14.88 -11.63
CA GLY A 50 14.97 -15.95 -12.29
C GLY A 50 16.04 -16.57 -11.38
N ASP A 51 16.70 -15.76 -10.56
CA ASP A 51 17.68 -16.26 -9.60
C ASP A 51 17.03 -17.07 -8.48
N VAL A 52 15.89 -16.64 -7.96
CA VAL A 52 15.10 -17.40 -6.98
C VAL A 52 14.60 -18.71 -7.60
N GLU A 53 14.19 -18.70 -8.87
CA GLU A 53 13.80 -19.92 -9.58
C GLU A 53 14.99 -20.89 -9.75
N ASN A 54 16.19 -20.37 -10.03
CA ASN A 54 17.40 -21.19 -10.12
C ASN A 54 17.79 -21.81 -8.78
N GLU A 55 17.69 -21.05 -7.68
CA GLU A 55 17.88 -21.58 -6.32
C GLU A 55 16.81 -22.61 -5.95
N LEU A 56 15.55 -22.41 -6.35
CA LEU A 56 14.50 -23.41 -6.19
C LEU A 56 14.86 -24.71 -6.91
N LYS A 57 15.24 -24.65 -8.19
CA LYS A 57 15.67 -25.82 -8.97
C LYS A 57 16.87 -26.51 -8.33
N SER A 58 17.79 -25.73 -7.76
CA SER A 58 18.97 -26.25 -7.06
C SER A 58 18.60 -27.04 -5.80
N ILE A 59 17.47 -26.75 -5.13
CA ILE A 59 17.08 -27.49 -3.93
C ILE A 59 16.09 -28.64 -4.19
N LEU A 60 15.38 -28.65 -5.31
CA LEU A 60 14.35 -29.66 -5.59
C LEU A 60 14.91 -31.10 -5.67
N HIS A 61 16.15 -31.30 -6.10
CA HIS A 61 16.75 -32.64 -6.12
C HIS A 61 16.88 -33.26 -4.71
N TYR A 62 17.16 -32.45 -3.69
CA TYR A 62 17.22 -32.95 -2.30
C TYR A 62 15.87 -33.50 -1.83
N PHE A 63 14.75 -32.96 -2.30
CA PHE A 63 13.43 -33.48 -1.96
C PHE A 63 13.20 -34.88 -2.53
N GLU A 64 13.75 -35.17 -3.72
CA GLU A 64 13.65 -36.51 -4.30
C GLU A 64 14.66 -37.47 -3.65
N ASP A 65 15.90 -37.04 -3.42
CA ASP A 65 16.96 -37.86 -2.81
C ASP A 65 16.65 -38.26 -1.37
N LEU A 66 16.04 -37.35 -0.59
CA LEU A 66 15.74 -37.55 0.83
C LEU A 66 14.30 -38.01 1.09
N LYS A 67 13.50 -38.24 0.03
CA LYS A 67 12.06 -38.48 0.13
C LYS A 67 11.68 -39.60 1.10
N GLU A 68 12.27 -40.79 0.92
CA GLU A 68 11.90 -41.96 1.72
C GLU A 68 12.19 -41.75 3.21
N ASN A 69 13.39 -41.24 3.51
CA ASN A 69 13.82 -40.95 4.88
C ASN A 69 12.95 -39.85 5.51
N ALA A 70 12.72 -38.74 4.80
CA ALA A 70 11.94 -37.61 5.32
C ALA A 70 10.46 -37.97 5.50
N GLU A 71 9.85 -38.74 4.59
CA GLU A 71 8.47 -39.20 4.76
C GLU A 71 8.33 -40.18 5.93
N GLN A 72 9.34 -41.04 6.17
CA GLN A 72 9.36 -41.94 7.31
C GLN A 72 9.50 -41.19 8.64
N GLU A 73 10.31 -40.12 8.67
CA GLU A 73 10.50 -39.27 9.85
C GLU A 73 9.23 -38.49 10.20
N ASN A 74 8.68 -37.74 9.24
CA ASN A 74 7.42 -37.01 9.36
C ASN A 74 6.92 -36.56 7.98
N LYS A 75 6.03 -37.38 7.41
CA LYS A 75 5.39 -37.14 6.11
C LYS A 75 4.65 -35.80 5.99
N ALA A 76 3.99 -35.32 7.05
CA ALA A 76 3.28 -34.05 7.00
C ALA A 76 4.26 -32.87 6.88
N ALA A 77 5.33 -32.88 7.67
CA ALA A 77 6.40 -31.88 7.60
C ALA A 77 7.13 -31.90 6.25
N TYR A 78 7.43 -33.08 5.70
CA TYR A 78 8.01 -33.21 4.36
C TYR A 78 7.13 -32.58 3.27
N LEU A 79 5.83 -32.89 3.26
CA LEU A 79 4.89 -32.33 2.28
C LEU A 79 4.74 -30.81 2.44
N TYR A 80 4.69 -30.32 3.68
CA TYR A 80 4.70 -28.89 3.97
C TYR A 80 5.96 -28.21 3.41
N MET A 81 7.13 -28.77 3.70
CA MET A 81 8.42 -28.26 3.25
C MET A 81 8.51 -28.21 1.71
N LYS A 82 8.06 -29.27 1.04
CA LYS A 82 8.02 -29.31 -0.44
C LYS A 82 7.06 -28.24 -0.98
N GLY A 83 5.90 -28.11 -0.36
CA GLY A 83 4.91 -27.09 -0.68
C GLY A 83 5.45 -25.67 -0.53
N ARG A 84 6.07 -25.37 0.60
CA ARG A 84 6.70 -24.07 0.90
C ARG A 84 7.80 -23.73 -0.09
N ALA A 85 8.62 -24.71 -0.50
CA ALA A 85 9.63 -24.51 -1.55
C ALA A 85 8.98 -24.14 -2.89
N LEU A 86 7.98 -24.90 -3.32
CA LEU A 86 7.24 -24.65 -4.56
C LEU A 86 6.45 -23.34 -4.54
N ASN A 87 6.14 -22.81 -3.35
CA ASN A 87 5.43 -21.55 -3.15
C ASN A 87 6.38 -20.33 -3.09
N VAL A 88 7.69 -20.48 -3.30
CA VAL A 88 8.65 -19.36 -3.11
C VAL A 88 8.43 -18.20 -4.09
N LEU A 89 7.97 -18.50 -5.31
CA LEU A 89 7.73 -17.53 -6.38
C LEU A 89 6.34 -16.88 -6.25
N PRO A 90 6.13 -15.69 -6.84
CA PRO A 90 4.82 -15.01 -6.81
C PRO A 90 3.72 -15.74 -7.57
N GLN A 91 4.05 -16.51 -8.60
CA GLN A 91 3.09 -17.23 -9.44
C GLN A 91 2.51 -18.43 -8.70
N HIS A 92 1.23 -18.74 -8.96
CA HIS A 92 0.58 -19.92 -8.41
C HIS A 92 1.23 -21.21 -8.93
N SER A 93 1.47 -22.14 -8.02
CA SER A 93 1.92 -23.51 -8.31
C SER A 93 0.84 -24.51 -7.89
N SER A 94 0.27 -25.23 -8.86
CA SER A 94 -0.74 -26.26 -8.59
C SER A 94 -0.16 -27.44 -7.80
N GLU A 95 1.11 -27.77 -8.02
CA GLU A 95 1.82 -28.79 -7.23
C GLU A 95 1.95 -28.35 -5.77
N ALA A 96 2.27 -27.07 -5.51
CA ALA A 96 2.32 -26.53 -4.15
C ALA A 96 0.96 -26.68 -3.45
N GLU A 97 -0.14 -26.29 -4.12
CA GLU A 97 -1.50 -26.43 -3.58
C GLU A 97 -1.82 -27.89 -3.21
N GLU A 98 -1.48 -28.85 -4.08
CA GLU A 98 -1.75 -30.28 -3.84
C GLU A 98 -0.98 -30.81 -2.63
N VAL A 99 0.33 -30.57 -2.56
CA VAL A 99 1.16 -31.10 -1.47
C VAL A 99 0.83 -30.43 -0.14
N LEU A 100 0.54 -29.12 -0.12
CA LEU A 100 0.12 -28.38 1.07
C LEU A 100 -1.25 -28.85 1.55
N SER A 101 -2.21 -29.08 0.65
CA SER A 101 -3.51 -29.66 0.96
C SER A 101 -3.40 -31.03 1.62
N ARG A 102 -2.42 -31.83 1.21
CA ARG A 102 -2.13 -33.13 1.84
C ARG A 102 -1.44 -32.95 3.20
N ALA A 103 -0.53 -31.99 3.34
CA ALA A 103 0.15 -31.69 4.60
C ALA A 103 -0.85 -31.33 5.71
N VAL A 104 -1.78 -30.40 5.47
CA VAL A 104 -2.80 -29.98 6.45
C VAL A 104 -3.80 -31.08 6.78
N LYS A 105 -4.04 -32.04 5.87
CA LYS A 105 -4.89 -33.22 6.14
C LYS A 105 -4.20 -34.24 7.04
N LEU A 106 -2.88 -34.42 6.88
CA LEU A 106 -2.10 -35.36 7.69
C LEU A 106 -1.81 -34.80 9.09
N ASP A 107 -1.49 -33.51 9.18
CA ASP A 107 -1.34 -32.81 10.44
C ASP A 107 -2.10 -31.48 10.43
N PRO A 108 -3.36 -31.47 10.88
CA PRO A 108 -4.15 -30.24 10.97
C PRO A 108 -3.54 -29.18 11.91
N LYS A 109 -2.68 -29.57 12.86
CA LYS A 109 -2.07 -28.64 13.81
C LYS A 109 -0.85 -27.91 13.23
N LEU A 110 -0.41 -28.27 12.02
CA LEU A 110 0.71 -27.64 11.35
C LEU A 110 0.30 -26.27 10.78
N VAL A 111 0.35 -25.26 11.65
CA VAL A 111 -0.09 -23.87 11.39
C VAL A 111 0.61 -23.27 10.17
N ASP A 112 1.91 -23.53 9.99
CA ASP A 112 2.65 -23.01 8.85
C ASP A 112 2.19 -23.62 7.52
N ALA A 113 1.74 -24.88 7.51
CA ALA A 113 1.18 -25.50 6.32
C ALA A 113 -0.16 -24.88 5.91
N TRP A 114 -0.99 -24.51 6.88
CA TRP A 114 -2.22 -23.75 6.61
C TRP A 114 -1.93 -22.35 6.05
N ASN A 115 -0.90 -21.68 6.57
CA ASN A 115 -0.49 -20.37 6.07
C ASN A 115 0.03 -20.46 4.63
N GLU A 116 0.90 -21.43 4.32
CA GLU A 116 1.40 -21.64 2.97
C GLU A 116 0.28 -22.05 1.99
N LEU A 117 -0.66 -22.90 2.43
CA LEU A 117 -1.81 -23.27 1.60
C LEU A 117 -2.70 -22.06 1.31
N GLY A 118 -2.96 -21.23 2.33
CA GLY A 118 -3.71 -20.00 2.16
C GLY A 118 -3.01 -19.01 1.21
N GLU A 119 -1.69 -18.91 1.28
CA GLU A 119 -0.91 -18.10 0.32
C GLU A 119 -1.00 -18.67 -1.10
N SER A 120 -0.97 -19.99 -1.26
CA SER A 120 -1.15 -20.65 -2.57
C SER A 120 -2.51 -20.35 -3.20
N TYR A 121 -3.59 -20.40 -2.41
CA TYR A 121 -4.94 -19.98 -2.86
C TYR A 121 -5.02 -18.49 -3.15
N TRP A 122 -4.35 -17.66 -2.35
CA TRP A 122 -4.30 -16.22 -2.60
C TRP A 122 -3.61 -15.90 -3.93
N LYS A 123 -2.51 -16.59 -4.27
CA LYS A 123 -1.85 -16.49 -5.58
C LYS A 123 -2.73 -16.95 -6.75
N LYS A 124 -3.70 -17.82 -6.49
CA LYS A 124 -4.72 -18.30 -7.44
C LYS A 124 -5.93 -17.36 -7.57
N ASP A 125 -5.95 -16.23 -6.85
CA ASP A 125 -7.10 -15.32 -6.73
C ASP A 125 -8.35 -15.99 -6.08
N ASP A 126 -8.15 -17.12 -5.39
CA ASP A 126 -9.21 -17.79 -4.61
C ASP A 126 -9.23 -17.25 -3.19
N ILE A 127 -9.84 -16.07 -3.05
CA ILE A 127 -9.89 -15.31 -1.79
C ILE A 127 -10.68 -16.05 -0.70
N GLU A 128 -11.68 -16.85 -1.07
CA GLU A 128 -12.51 -17.58 -0.11
C GLU A 128 -11.72 -18.73 0.52
N GLU A 129 -11.07 -19.56 -0.30
CA GLU A 129 -10.25 -20.66 0.21
C GLU A 129 -9.00 -20.18 0.94
N ALA A 130 -8.38 -19.09 0.50
CA ALA A 130 -7.29 -18.45 1.24
C ALA A 130 -7.73 -18.04 2.65
N LYS A 131 -8.88 -17.37 2.77
CA LYS A 131 -9.46 -16.96 4.06
C LYS A 131 -9.80 -18.19 4.94
N ASN A 132 -10.34 -19.25 4.36
CA ASN A 132 -10.63 -20.49 5.08
C ASN A 132 -9.36 -21.10 5.67
N CYS A 133 -8.26 -21.14 4.89
CA CYS A 133 -6.97 -21.64 5.35
C CYS A 133 -6.39 -20.83 6.52
N PHE A 134 -6.39 -19.50 6.42
CA PHE A 134 -5.87 -18.66 7.50
C PHE A 134 -6.72 -18.73 8.78
N ASN A 135 -8.04 -18.87 8.66
CA ASN A 135 -8.90 -19.15 9.83
C ASN A 135 -8.61 -20.54 10.42
N GLY A 136 -8.36 -21.55 9.57
CA GLY A 136 -7.92 -22.88 9.96
C GLY A 136 -6.65 -22.85 10.80
N ALA A 137 -5.65 -22.09 10.37
CA ALA A 137 -4.41 -21.87 11.12
C ALA A 137 -4.67 -21.28 12.52
N LEU A 138 -5.55 -20.27 12.61
CA LEU A 138 -5.87 -19.59 13.87
C LEU A 138 -6.67 -20.45 14.87
N ILE A 139 -7.36 -21.50 14.43
CA ILE A 139 -7.99 -22.49 15.34
C ILE A 139 -6.93 -23.22 16.16
N HIS A 140 -5.75 -23.47 15.57
CA HIS A 140 -4.69 -24.24 16.20
C HIS A 140 -3.68 -23.36 16.95
N SER A 141 -3.26 -22.24 16.36
CA SER A 141 -2.37 -21.29 17.02
C SER A 141 -2.59 -19.88 16.50
N ARG A 142 -2.75 -18.94 17.43
CA ARG A 142 -2.86 -17.52 17.12
C ARG A 142 -1.48 -16.97 16.77
N ASN A 143 -1.26 -16.60 15.52
CA ASN A 143 0.05 -16.23 15.00
C ASN A 143 -0.02 -15.02 14.05
N LYS A 144 1.09 -14.29 13.92
CA LYS A 144 1.16 -13.05 13.13
C LYS A 144 0.93 -13.24 11.63
N VAL A 145 1.37 -14.37 11.07
CA VAL A 145 1.29 -14.64 9.62
C VAL A 145 -0.17 -14.82 9.19
N SER A 146 -0.94 -15.63 9.90
CA SER A 146 -2.36 -15.80 9.61
C SER A 146 -3.14 -14.50 9.79
N LEU A 147 -2.85 -13.73 10.85
CA LEU A 147 -3.53 -12.46 11.12
C LEU A 147 -3.27 -11.41 10.03
N ARG A 148 -2.00 -11.21 9.63
CA ARG A 148 -1.68 -10.25 8.56
C ARG A 148 -2.26 -10.71 7.21
N ASN A 149 -2.25 -12.01 6.92
CA ASN A 149 -2.83 -12.54 5.69
C ASN A 149 -4.37 -12.43 5.68
N LEU A 150 -5.04 -12.65 6.82
CA LEU A 150 -6.47 -12.36 6.97
C LEU A 150 -6.79 -10.88 6.73
N SER A 151 -5.95 -9.99 7.23
CA SER A 151 -6.08 -8.57 6.94
C SER A 151 -6.00 -8.27 5.44
N MET A 152 -5.12 -8.94 4.70
CA MET A 152 -4.99 -8.78 3.26
C MET A 152 -6.22 -9.29 2.50
N VAL A 153 -6.66 -10.53 2.75
CA VAL A 153 -7.77 -11.15 2.01
C VAL A 153 -9.10 -10.45 2.28
N LEU A 154 -9.37 -9.99 3.51
CA LEU A 154 -10.62 -9.31 3.83
C LEU A 154 -10.78 -7.98 3.07
N ARG A 155 -9.67 -7.28 2.78
CA ARG A 155 -9.70 -6.05 1.98
C ARG A 155 -9.91 -6.30 0.49
N GLN A 156 -9.63 -7.51 0.02
CA GLN A 156 -9.78 -7.91 -1.38
C GLN A 156 -11.08 -8.69 -1.65
N GLU A 157 -11.74 -9.17 -0.59
CA GLU A 157 -12.95 -9.97 -0.71
C GLU A 157 -14.06 -9.24 -1.47
N ARG A 158 -14.59 -9.92 -2.50
CA ARG A 158 -15.74 -9.43 -3.25
C ARG A 158 -17.00 -9.63 -2.43
N VAL A 159 -17.58 -8.52 -2.00
CA VAL A 159 -18.76 -8.51 -1.12
C VAL A 159 -19.99 -7.96 -1.83
N LYS A 160 -21.17 -8.40 -1.37
CA LYS A 160 -22.48 -8.04 -1.96
C LYS A 160 -22.99 -6.66 -1.55
N SER A 161 -22.47 -6.09 -0.46
CA SER A 161 -22.95 -4.81 0.08
C SER A 161 -21.80 -3.93 0.56
N ALA A 162 -22.03 -2.61 0.56
CA ALA A 162 -21.09 -1.64 1.12
C ALA A 162 -20.90 -1.84 2.64
N GLN A 163 -21.94 -2.28 3.36
CA GLN A 163 -21.85 -2.59 4.78
C GLN A 163 -20.92 -3.77 5.07
N GLN A 164 -21.04 -4.87 4.30
CA GLN A 164 -20.13 -6.00 4.45
C GLN A 164 -18.69 -5.60 4.10
N ARG A 165 -18.52 -4.72 3.10
CA ARG A 165 -17.20 -4.15 2.79
C ARG A 165 -16.65 -3.41 3.99
N ALA A 166 -17.45 -2.55 4.61
CA ALA A 166 -17.02 -1.76 5.74
C ALA A 166 -16.59 -2.65 6.92
N GLU A 167 -17.40 -3.64 7.28
CA GLU A 167 -17.08 -4.62 8.33
C GLU A 167 -15.79 -5.39 8.03
N ASN A 168 -15.57 -5.78 6.78
CA ASN A 168 -14.35 -6.46 6.36
C ASN A 168 -13.12 -5.56 6.51
N ILE A 169 -13.23 -4.28 6.16
CA ILE A 169 -12.13 -3.31 6.33
C ILE A 169 -11.82 -3.11 7.82
N GLU A 170 -12.84 -2.94 8.67
CA GLU A 170 -12.65 -2.80 10.12
C GLU A 170 -11.98 -4.03 10.75
N LYS A 171 -12.44 -5.23 10.40
CA LYS A 171 -11.81 -6.50 10.82
C LYS A 171 -10.39 -6.61 10.30
N GLY A 172 -10.14 -6.20 9.05
CA GLY A 172 -8.81 -6.18 8.46
C GLY A 172 -7.85 -5.29 9.24
N VAL A 173 -8.27 -4.08 9.65
CA VAL A 173 -7.47 -3.20 10.52
C VAL A 173 -7.22 -3.86 11.88
N ALA A 174 -8.23 -4.49 12.48
CA ALA A 174 -8.07 -5.18 13.76
C ALA A 174 -7.02 -6.31 13.70
N TYR A 175 -7.10 -7.18 12.69
CA TYR A 175 -6.13 -8.26 12.52
C TYR A 175 -4.71 -7.75 12.22
N ALA A 176 -4.55 -6.69 11.43
CA ALA A 176 -3.24 -6.11 11.18
C ALA A 176 -2.62 -5.50 12.45
N LYS A 177 -3.42 -4.81 13.27
CA LYS A 177 -2.97 -4.29 14.57
C LYS A 177 -2.51 -5.42 15.49
N GLU A 178 -3.26 -6.51 15.51
CA GLU A 178 -2.94 -7.65 16.33
C GLU A 178 -1.67 -8.38 15.85
N ALA A 179 -1.47 -8.53 14.54
CA ALA A 179 -0.23 -9.09 13.99
C ALA A 179 1.01 -8.31 14.45
N VAL A 180 0.91 -6.98 14.44
CA VAL A 180 1.94 -6.07 14.97
C VAL A 180 2.11 -6.21 16.48
N GLN A 181 1.03 -6.44 17.25
CA GLN A 181 1.13 -6.65 18.69
C GLN A 181 1.85 -7.96 19.03
N LEU A 182 1.68 -9.01 18.23
CA LEU A 182 2.39 -10.28 18.42
C LEU A 182 3.88 -10.16 18.11
N ASP A 183 4.25 -9.33 17.13
CA ASP A 183 5.65 -9.03 16.81
C ASP A 183 5.83 -7.59 16.32
N PRO A 184 6.19 -6.66 17.22
CA PRO A 184 6.42 -5.26 16.87
C PRO A 184 7.62 -5.03 15.95
N ASN A 185 8.48 -6.03 15.75
CA ASN A 185 9.65 -5.94 14.87
C ASN A 185 9.40 -6.50 13.46
N ASP A 186 8.24 -7.12 13.20
CA ASP A 186 7.88 -7.62 11.87
C ASP A 186 7.45 -6.48 10.96
N GLY A 187 8.35 -6.00 10.10
CA GLY A 187 8.07 -4.89 9.20
C GLY A 187 6.97 -5.22 8.20
N VAL A 188 6.81 -6.49 7.83
CA VAL A 188 5.73 -6.92 6.93
C VAL A 188 4.36 -6.72 7.60
N SER A 189 4.21 -7.03 8.89
CA SER A 189 2.97 -6.75 9.64
C SER A 189 2.68 -5.24 9.72
N TRP A 190 3.71 -4.41 9.90
CA TRP A 190 3.57 -2.95 9.84
C TRP A 190 3.14 -2.45 8.45
N ALA A 191 3.71 -3.01 7.38
CA ALA A 191 3.31 -2.68 6.01
C ALA A 191 1.83 -3.05 5.75
N VAL A 192 1.41 -4.23 6.21
CA VAL A 192 0.01 -4.68 6.12
C VAL A 192 -0.92 -3.77 6.94
N LEU A 193 -0.48 -3.28 8.10
CA LEU A 193 -1.23 -2.31 8.90
C LEU A 193 -1.37 -0.95 8.19
N GLY A 194 -0.30 -0.45 7.56
CA GLY A 194 -0.36 0.73 6.69
C GLY A 194 -1.41 0.55 5.59
N ASN A 195 -1.36 -0.57 4.87
CA ASN A 195 -2.34 -0.89 3.82
C ASN A 195 -3.77 -1.00 4.36
N ALA A 196 -3.95 -1.50 5.59
CA ALA A 196 -5.26 -1.57 6.24
C ALA A 196 -5.81 -0.19 6.58
N TYR A 197 -4.98 0.71 7.11
CA TYR A 197 -5.37 2.10 7.36
C TYR A 197 -5.67 2.84 6.07
N LEU A 198 -4.87 2.62 5.02
CA LEU A 198 -5.11 3.23 3.71
C LEU A 198 -6.47 2.80 3.15
N SER A 199 -6.78 1.50 3.20
CA SER A 199 -8.08 0.98 2.77
C SER A 199 -9.24 1.52 3.62
N SER A 200 -9.04 1.63 4.94
CA SER A 200 -10.00 2.25 5.87
C SER A 200 -10.26 3.71 5.53
N PHE A 201 -9.21 4.47 5.23
CA PHE A 201 -9.29 5.88 4.87
C PHE A 201 -10.17 6.08 3.63
N PHE A 202 -9.94 5.30 2.59
CA PHE A 202 -10.66 5.48 1.34
C PHE A 202 -12.05 4.84 1.30
N THR A 203 -12.29 3.79 2.10
CA THR A 203 -13.56 3.05 2.07
C THR A 203 -14.55 3.52 3.13
N LEU A 204 -14.08 3.82 4.34
CA LEU A 204 -14.94 4.12 5.49
C LEU A 204 -15.08 5.63 5.72
N SER A 205 -13.96 6.30 5.92
CA SER A 205 -13.93 7.71 6.28
C SER A 205 -12.60 8.33 5.90
N GLN A 206 -12.65 9.45 5.17
CA GLN A 206 -11.49 10.26 4.82
C GLN A 206 -10.99 11.07 6.04
N ASN A 207 -10.70 10.38 7.15
CA ASN A 207 -10.22 10.97 8.39
C ASN A 207 -8.70 11.19 8.30
N PRO A 208 -8.17 12.43 8.38
CA PRO A 208 -6.74 12.70 8.32
C PRO A 208 -5.91 11.92 9.34
N GLN A 209 -6.49 11.57 10.51
CA GLN A 209 -5.81 10.77 11.52
C GLN A 209 -5.51 9.33 11.04
N LEU A 210 -6.32 8.78 10.13
CA LEU A 210 -6.06 7.47 9.52
C LEU A 210 -4.86 7.53 8.57
N LEU A 211 -4.73 8.58 7.76
CA LEU A 211 -3.55 8.76 6.90
C LEU A 211 -2.28 8.96 7.73
N LYS A 212 -2.33 9.77 8.79
CA LYS A 212 -1.20 9.88 9.73
C LYS A 212 -0.81 8.53 10.34
N SER A 213 -1.80 7.70 10.68
CA SER A 213 -1.56 6.34 11.21
C SER A 213 -1.00 5.40 10.14
N CYS A 214 -1.46 5.53 8.89
CA CYS A 214 -0.94 4.83 7.72
C CYS A 214 0.55 5.15 7.50
N MET A 215 0.91 6.44 7.44
CA MET A 215 2.27 6.90 7.23
C MET A 215 3.20 6.48 8.38
N SER A 216 2.74 6.55 9.63
CA SER A 216 3.49 6.03 10.77
C SER A 216 3.75 4.53 10.67
N ALA A 217 2.79 3.74 10.17
CA ALA A 217 2.95 2.31 9.99
C ALA A 217 3.97 1.99 8.89
N TYR A 218 3.93 2.69 7.76
CA TYR A 218 4.94 2.53 6.71
C TYR A 218 6.33 2.93 7.18
N GLN A 219 6.48 4.03 7.92
CA GLN A 219 7.78 4.43 8.48
C GLN A 219 8.34 3.36 9.44
N GLN A 220 7.48 2.69 10.20
CA GLN A 220 7.90 1.61 11.07
C GLN A 220 8.27 0.36 10.28
N ALA A 221 7.54 0.04 9.21
CA ALA A 221 7.86 -1.06 8.29
C ALA A 221 9.24 -0.86 7.62
N GLU A 222 9.57 0.36 7.21
CA GLU A 222 10.85 0.68 6.55
C GLU A 222 12.11 0.46 7.42
N LYS A 223 11.94 0.28 8.74
CA LYS A 223 13.04 -0.08 9.65
C LYS A 223 13.49 -1.53 9.49
N ASP A 224 12.61 -2.39 8.98
CA ASP A 224 12.91 -3.79 8.65
C ASP A 224 13.45 -3.87 7.22
N ILE A 225 14.58 -4.55 7.07
CA ILE A 225 15.27 -4.73 5.79
C ILE A 225 14.43 -5.48 4.76
N VAL A 226 13.64 -6.47 5.20
CA VAL A 226 12.80 -7.25 4.28
C VAL A 226 11.64 -6.40 3.78
N ALA A 227 10.95 -5.73 4.70
CA ALA A 227 9.82 -4.88 4.35
C ALA A 227 10.21 -3.66 3.51
N ARG A 228 11.31 -2.97 3.82
CA ARG A 228 11.79 -1.82 3.03
C ARG A 228 12.24 -2.22 1.62
N SER A 229 12.55 -3.50 1.41
CA SER A 229 12.91 -4.07 0.11
C SER A 229 11.70 -4.63 -0.66
N ASN A 230 10.48 -4.43 -0.17
CA ASN A 230 9.26 -4.80 -0.86
C ASN A 230 8.74 -3.64 -1.74
N PRO A 231 8.64 -3.81 -3.08
CA PRO A 231 8.12 -2.77 -3.98
C PRO A 231 6.67 -2.36 -3.65
N ASP A 232 5.82 -3.28 -3.15
CA ASP A 232 4.42 -2.98 -2.81
C ASP A 232 4.31 -1.96 -1.68
N LEU A 233 5.25 -1.95 -0.73
CA LEU A 233 5.26 -0.97 0.37
C LEU A 233 5.39 0.44 -0.20
N HIS A 234 6.39 0.64 -1.06
CA HIS A 234 6.70 1.95 -1.64
C HIS A 234 5.61 2.41 -2.59
N TYR A 235 5.02 1.49 -3.35
CA TYR A 235 3.89 1.80 -4.20
C TYR A 235 2.68 2.29 -3.41
N ASN A 236 2.27 1.57 -2.37
CA ASN A 236 1.12 1.96 -1.56
C ASN A 236 1.38 3.24 -0.75
N LYS A 237 2.63 3.43 -0.27
CA LYS A 237 3.08 4.68 0.35
C LYS A 237 3.00 5.85 -0.64
N ALA A 238 3.40 5.66 -1.91
CA ALA A 238 3.29 6.67 -2.95
C ALA A 238 1.83 7.07 -3.22
N ILE A 239 0.89 6.12 -3.21
CA ILE A 239 -0.54 6.41 -3.35
C ILE A 239 -1.06 7.24 -2.18
N ALA A 240 -0.66 6.91 -0.94
CA ALA A 240 -1.02 7.68 0.24
C ALA A 240 -0.46 9.12 0.16
N LEU A 241 0.83 9.27 -0.17
CA LEU A 241 1.49 10.56 -0.32
C LEU A 241 0.90 11.41 -1.45
N LYS A 242 0.56 10.79 -2.59
CA LYS A 242 -0.15 11.48 -3.69
C LYS A 242 -1.47 12.07 -3.20
N TYR A 243 -2.22 11.34 -2.38
CA TYR A 243 -3.48 11.82 -1.82
C TYR A 243 -3.26 12.89 -0.73
N GLU A 244 -2.19 12.77 0.06
CA GLU A 244 -1.72 13.84 0.94
C GLU A 244 -1.14 15.04 0.16
N GLU A 245 -1.07 14.95 -1.17
CA GLU A 245 -0.52 15.95 -2.09
C GLU A 245 0.99 16.25 -1.86
N GLU A 246 1.67 15.35 -1.15
CA GLU A 246 3.11 15.28 -0.94
C GLU A 246 3.81 14.69 -2.18
N TYR A 247 3.62 15.32 -3.35
CA TYR A 247 3.94 14.65 -4.63
C TYR A 247 5.43 14.34 -4.82
N LYS A 248 6.34 14.98 -4.07
CA LYS A 248 7.79 14.77 -4.19
C LYS A 248 8.12 13.42 -3.59
N LEU A 249 7.65 13.23 -2.37
CA LEU A 249 7.76 11.98 -1.66
C LEU A 249 6.98 10.88 -2.40
N ALA A 250 5.84 11.21 -3.04
CA ALA A 250 5.10 10.26 -3.85
C ALA A 250 5.90 9.80 -5.09
N LEU A 251 6.51 10.73 -5.83
CA LEU A 251 7.38 10.42 -6.97
C LEU A 251 8.59 9.60 -6.51
N GLU A 252 9.31 10.03 -5.47
CA GLU A 252 10.43 9.27 -4.89
C GLU A 252 10.04 7.84 -4.48
N SER A 253 8.84 7.67 -3.90
CA SER A 253 8.32 6.36 -3.51
C SER A 253 7.92 5.52 -4.74
N PHE A 254 7.35 6.10 -5.78
CA PHE A 254 7.12 5.39 -7.04
C PHE A 254 8.45 4.96 -7.70
N SER A 255 9.46 5.85 -7.76
CA SER A 255 10.78 5.49 -8.31
C SER A 255 11.43 4.38 -7.48
N CYS A 256 11.26 4.39 -6.15
CA CYS A 256 11.75 3.31 -5.29
C CYS A 256 11.08 1.96 -5.61
N ALA A 257 9.76 1.93 -5.75
CA ALA A 257 9.02 0.73 -6.18
C ALA A 257 9.53 0.20 -7.53
N GLN A 258 9.78 1.07 -8.50
CA GLN A 258 10.35 0.71 -9.81
C GLN A 258 11.76 0.13 -9.70
N SER A 259 12.60 0.70 -8.83
CA SER A 259 13.97 0.20 -8.64
C SER A 259 14.01 -1.19 -8.01
N LEU A 260 13.00 -1.52 -7.19
CA LEU A 260 12.86 -2.82 -6.51
C LEU A 260 12.20 -3.88 -7.39
N ASP A 261 11.29 -3.49 -8.28
CA ASP A 261 10.75 -4.37 -9.34
C ASP A 261 10.60 -3.62 -10.67
N PRO A 262 11.65 -3.59 -11.50
CA PRO A 262 11.63 -2.94 -12.82
C PRO A 262 10.69 -3.61 -13.82
N THR A 263 10.20 -4.81 -13.52
CA THR A 263 9.27 -5.56 -14.39
C THR A 263 7.81 -5.22 -14.09
N TRP A 264 7.55 -4.42 -13.06
CA TRP A 264 6.21 -4.00 -12.69
C TRP A 264 5.88 -2.64 -13.31
N ASP A 265 4.94 -2.65 -14.26
CA ASP A 265 4.57 -1.45 -15.02
C ASP A 265 3.76 -0.42 -14.22
N SER A 266 2.99 -0.83 -13.20
CA SER A 266 2.04 0.08 -12.53
C SER A 266 2.71 1.27 -11.85
N PRO A 267 3.83 1.13 -11.10
CA PRO A 267 4.58 2.26 -10.57
C PRO A 267 5.10 3.21 -11.65
N ILE A 268 5.61 2.68 -12.77
CA ILE A 268 6.12 3.48 -13.91
C ILE A 268 4.98 4.32 -14.50
N GLN A 269 3.83 3.69 -14.74
CA GLN A 269 2.66 4.36 -15.29
C GLN A 269 2.13 5.43 -14.33
N LYS A 270 2.07 5.14 -13.03
CA LYS A 270 1.61 6.09 -12.01
C LYS A 270 2.55 7.29 -11.85
N GLU A 271 3.85 7.07 -11.84
CA GLU A 271 4.84 8.16 -11.80
C GLU A 271 4.71 9.05 -13.04
N ARG A 272 4.66 8.47 -14.24
CA ARG A 272 4.49 9.21 -15.50
C ARG A 272 3.20 10.02 -15.52
N LEU A 273 2.08 9.43 -15.06
CA LEU A 273 0.80 10.13 -14.98
C LEU A 273 0.85 11.29 -13.99
N LEU A 274 1.54 11.10 -12.85
CA LEU A 274 1.73 12.15 -11.87
C LEU A 274 2.59 13.30 -12.41
N ILE A 275 3.72 13.00 -13.05
CA ILE A 275 4.57 14.03 -13.69
C ILE A 275 3.76 14.82 -14.72
N LYS A 276 3.05 14.11 -15.61
CA LYS A 276 2.19 14.76 -16.62
C LYS A 276 1.14 15.67 -15.97
N TYR A 277 0.48 15.20 -14.92
CA TYR A 277 -0.53 15.97 -14.20
C TYR A 277 0.07 17.26 -13.61
N LEU A 278 1.26 17.18 -13.00
CA LEU A 278 1.96 18.33 -12.42
C LEU A 278 2.44 19.32 -13.49
N ASP A 279 2.95 18.83 -14.61
CA ASP A 279 3.34 19.66 -15.78
C ASP A 279 2.13 20.39 -16.37
N ASP A 280 1.00 19.68 -16.54
CA ASP A 280 -0.24 20.26 -17.05
C ASP A 280 -0.77 21.36 -16.11
N ILE A 281 -0.64 21.20 -14.78
CA ILE A 281 -0.99 22.25 -13.83
C ILE A 281 -0.06 23.45 -13.97
N GLN A 282 1.26 23.22 -13.95
CA GLN A 282 2.25 24.31 -14.04
C GLN A 282 2.05 25.15 -15.31
N ASP A 283 1.83 24.50 -16.45
CA ASP A 283 1.56 25.14 -17.73
C ASP A 283 0.28 25.97 -17.67
N LEU A 284 -0.81 25.43 -17.12
CA LEU A 284 -2.10 26.11 -17.05
C LEU A 284 -2.10 27.26 -16.03
N VAL A 285 -1.39 27.15 -14.92
CA VAL A 285 -1.20 28.25 -13.96
C VAL A 285 -0.42 29.39 -14.62
N THR A 286 0.73 29.07 -15.21
CA THR A 286 1.63 30.04 -15.87
C THR A 286 0.90 30.79 -17.00
N ASN A 287 0.08 30.07 -17.77
CA ASN A 287 -0.65 30.62 -18.91
C ASN A 287 -2.09 31.05 -18.58
N LYS A 288 -2.48 31.12 -17.30
CA LYS A 288 -3.83 31.55 -16.85
C LYS A 288 -4.97 30.83 -17.59
N GLY A 289 -4.86 29.51 -17.67
CA GLY A 289 -5.81 28.63 -18.37
C GLY A 289 -5.77 28.74 -19.90
N LYS A 290 -4.69 29.30 -20.47
CA LYS A 290 -4.54 29.59 -21.91
C LYS A 290 -5.66 30.48 -22.47
N LEU A 291 -6.23 31.36 -21.63
CA LEU A 291 -7.25 32.30 -22.03
C LEU A 291 -6.66 33.47 -22.84
N LYS A 292 -7.39 33.94 -23.85
CA LYS A 292 -7.05 35.18 -24.55
C LYS A 292 -7.13 36.36 -23.58
N GLY A 293 -6.16 37.29 -23.65
CA GLY A 293 -6.06 38.43 -22.72
C GLY A 293 -7.37 39.21 -22.53
N LYS A 294 -8.11 39.50 -23.62
CA LYS A 294 -9.41 40.18 -23.52
C LYS A 294 -10.46 39.41 -22.69
N ARG A 295 -10.52 38.09 -22.84
CA ARG A 295 -11.47 37.24 -22.09
C ARG A 295 -11.06 37.16 -20.62
N LEU A 296 -9.76 37.05 -20.36
CA LEU A 296 -9.23 37.05 -19.00
C LEU A 296 -9.58 38.35 -18.26
N GLN A 297 -9.35 39.52 -18.89
CA GLN A 297 -9.69 40.82 -18.30
C GLN A 297 -11.18 40.94 -17.99
N GLN A 298 -12.06 40.52 -18.91
CA GLN A 298 -13.50 40.51 -18.67
C GLN A 298 -13.90 39.63 -17.47
N MET A 299 -13.21 38.50 -17.27
CA MET A 299 -13.46 37.64 -16.11
C MET A 299 -13.01 38.32 -14.81
N ILE A 300 -11.83 38.93 -14.81
CA ILE A 300 -11.24 39.65 -13.66
C ILE A 300 -12.09 40.86 -13.26
N GLU A 301 -12.49 41.71 -14.21
CA GLU A 301 -13.35 42.88 -13.98
C GLU A 301 -14.72 42.51 -13.38
N SER A 302 -15.18 41.28 -13.60
CA SER A 302 -16.45 40.79 -13.03
C SER A 302 -16.34 40.30 -11.58
N ILE A 303 -15.12 40.25 -11.01
CA ILE A 303 -14.90 39.88 -9.61
C ILE A 303 -15.43 40.98 -8.70
N ASN A 304 -16.30 40.64 -7.75
CA ASN A 304 -16.82 41.61 -6.78
C ASN A 304 -17.22 40.94 -5.46
N SER A 305 -17.33 41.75 -4.41
CA SER A 305 -17.60 41.28 -3.04
C SER A 305 -18.93 40.54 -2.87
N LYS A 306 -19.92 40.73 -3.75
CA LYS A 306 -21.20 39.98 -3.68
C LYS A 306 -20.99 38.48 -3.95
N GLN A 307 -19.94 38.11 -4.70
CA GLN A 307 -19.63 36.72 -5.02
C GLN A 307 -19.11 35.92 -3.81
N LEU A 308 -18.64 36.60 -2.76
CA LEU A 308 -18.30 35.97 -1.47
C LEU A 308 -19.55 35.39 -0.76
N GLY A 309 -20.76 35.79 -1.17
CA GLY A 309 -22.02 35.28 -0.63
C GLY A 309 -22.06 35.38 0.90
N PRO A 310 -22.18 34.25 1.64
CA PRO A 310 -22.24 34.26 3.10
C PRO A 310 -20.95 34.79 3.77
N TYR A 311 -19.83 34.85 3.05
CA TYR A 311 -18.57 35.38 3.59
C TYR A 311 -18.43 36.90 3.40
N SER A 312 -19.33 37.54 2.65
CA SER A 312 -19.24 38.98 2.30
C SER A 312 -19.37 39.92 3.50
N GLY A 313 -19.96 39.45 4.62
CA GLY A 313 -20.18 40.25 5.83
C GLY A 313 -18.97 40.41 6.74
N GLY A 314 -17.79 39.90 6.37
CA GLY A 314 -16.59 39.95 7.21
C GLY A 314 -16.61 38.99 8.41
N SER A 315 -17.62 38.12 8.48
CA SER A 315 -17.71 37.05 9.46
C SER A 315 -18.52 35.90 8.90
N TYR A 316 -18.23 34.68 9.36
CA TYR A 316 -18.98 33.49 9.04
C TYR A 316 -19.40 32.77 10.31
N SER A 317 -20.69 32.44 10.41
CA SER A 317 -21.24 31.67 11.53
C SER A 317 -21.64 30.26 11.06
N SER A 318 -21.20 29.26 11.79
CA SER A 318 -21.58 27.86 11.59
C SER A 318 -21.92 27.22 12.93
N GLY A 319 -23.19 26.89 13.16
CA GLY A 319 -23.67 26.48 14.47
C GLY A 319 -23.56 27.64 15.48
N ASN A 320 -22.87 27.39 16.60
CA ASN A 320 -22.68 28.38 17.67
C ASN A 320 -21.37 29.17 17.55
N GLU A 321 -20.54 28.86 16.55
CA GLU A 321 -19.25 29.51 16.35
C GLU A 321 -19.35 30.59 15.28
N THR A 322 -18.72 31.73 15.53
CA THR A 322 -18.58 32.82 14.56
C THR A 322 -17.12 33.19 14.44
N VAL A 323 -16.62 33.19 13.22
CA VAL A 323 -15.23 33.51 12.89
C VAL A 323 -15.22 34.79 12.05
N ARG A 324 -14.28 35.70 12.32
CA ARG A 324 -14.08 36.87 11.47
C ARG A 324 -13.34 36.45 10.22
N LEU A 325 -13.74 36.99 9.07
CA LEU A 325 -13.12 36.68 7.79
C LEU A 325 -12.61 37.97 7.15
N GLU A 326 -11.31 38.01 6.90
CA GLU A 326 -10.65 39.09 6.20
C GLU A 326 -10.43 38.71 4.73
N PRO A 327 -10.99 39.47 3.78
CA PRO A 327 -10.70 39.27 2.36
C PRO A 327 -9.24 39.61 2.05
N VAL A 328 -8.52 38.67 1.44
CA VAL A 328 -7.11 38.84 1.02
C VAL A 328 -6.92 38.48 -0.46
N CYS A 329 -5.88 39.02 -1.09
CA CYS A 329 -5.48 38.57 -2.43
C CYS A 329 -4.72 37.24 -2.34
N LEU A 330 -4.66 36.51 -3.46
CA LEU A 330 -4.00 35.21 -3.49
C LEU A 330 -2.50 35.31 -3.16
N LYS A 331 -1.83 36.36 -3.64
CA LYS A 331 -0.40 36.63 -3.38
C LYS A 331 -0.05 36.93 -1.91
N ASP A 332 -1.05 37.25 -1.09
CA ASP A 332 -0.85 37.62 0.32
C ASP A 332 -0.97 36.41 1.25
N LEU A 333 -1.35 35.24 0.72
CA LEU A 333 -1.44 33.99 1.47
C LEU A 333 -0.06 33.52 1.91
N GLN A 334 -0.02 32.88 3.07
CA GLN A 334 1.19 32.25 3.63
C GLN A 334 1.13 30.73 3.45
N ALA A 335 2.28 30.06 3.49
CA ALA A 335 2.34 28.61 3.50
C ALA A 335 1.61 28.04 4.74
N GLY A 336 0.81 26.99 4.53
CA GLY A 336 0.01 26.36 5.58
C GLY A 336 -1.40 26.93 5.72
N VAL A 337 -2.03 26.69 6.87
CA VAL A 337 -3.42 27.10 7.12
C VAL A 337 -3.51 28.61 7.34
N ASN A 338 -4.24 29.30 6.46
CA ASN A 338 -4.49 30.74 6.55
C ASN A 338 -5.77 31.00 7.36
N HIS A 339 -5.64 31.07 8.69
CA HIS A 339 -6.78 31.29 9.59
C HIS A 339 -7.47 32.63 9.36
N GLU A 340 -8.81 32.66 9.46
CA GLU A 340 -9.62 33.89 9.39
C GLU A 340 -9.48 34.68 8.08
N LYS A 341 -8.99 34.05 7.01
CA LYS A 341 -8.85 34.66 5.68
C LYS A 341 -9.88 34.10 4.70
N VAL A 342 -10.27 34.92 3.73
CA VAL A 342 -11.11 34.50 2.60
C VAL A 342 -10.58 35.06 1.29
N VAL A 343 -10.62 34.26 0.24
CA VAL A 343 -10.21 34.66 -1.12
C VAL A 343 -11.39 34.55 -2.08
N VAL A 344 -11.37 35.35 -3.15
CA VAL A 344 -12.35 35.30 -4.23
C VAL A 344 -11.65 35.44 -5.57
N GLY A 345 -12.07 34.63 -6.53
CA GLY A 345 -11.47 34.64 -7.86
C GLY A 345 -12.38 34.01 -8.91
N LYS A 346 -11.86 33.90 -10.13
CA LYS A 346 -12.51 33.21 -11.25
C LYS A 346 -11.75 31.96 -11.63
N VAL A 347 -12.50 30.88 -11.85
CA VAL A 347 -11.95 29.65 -12.40
C VAL A 347 -11.65 29.87 -13.88
N VAL A 348 -10.38 29.73 -14.27
CA VAL A 348 -9.93 29.94 -15.66
C VAL A 348 -9.79 28.64 -16.45
N CYS A 349 -9.53 27.53 -15.77
CA CYS A 349 -9.53 26.18 -16.33
C CYS A 349 -9.70 25.14 -15.21
N SER A 350 -9.95 23.89 -15.60
CA SER A 350 -9.96 22.70 -14.74
C SER A 350 -8.95 21.68 -15.26
N ILE A 351 -8.23 21.03 -14.36
CA ILE A 351 -7.34 19.90 -14.66
C ILE A 351 -7.99 18.62 -14.15
N GLN A 352 -8.03 17.60 -15.01
CA GLN A 352 -8.55 16.29 -14.65
C GLN A 352 -7.38 15.35 -14.35
N ASP A 353 -7.40 14.73 -13.17
CA ASP A 353 -6.58 13.57 -12.88
C ASP A 353 -7.32 12.29 -13.29
N SER A 354 -6.56 11.30 -13.75
CA SER A 354 -7.00 9.95 -14.06
C SER A 354 -7.64 9.23 -12.86
N ASP A 355 -7.23 9.55 -11.63
CA ASP A 355 -7.76 8.94 -10.40
C ASP A 355 -8.96 9.72 -9.80
N ALA A 356 -9.56 10.64 -10.56
CA ALA A 356 -10.76 11.46 -10.25
C ALA A 356 -10.67 12.41 -9.03
N VAL A 357 -9.65 12.27 -8.17
CA VAL A 357 -9.41 13.09 -6.98
C VAL A 357 -7.92 13.48 -6.92
N PRO A 358 -7.59 14.76 -6.68
CA PRO A 358 -8.48 15.89 -6.41
C PRO A 358 -9.09 16.53 -7.66
N PHE A 359 -10.26 17.18 -7.50
CA PHE A 359 -10.78 18.07 -8.54
C PHE A 359 -9.95 19.35 -8.58
N THR A 360 -9.15 19.49 -9.63
CA THR A 360 -8.12 20.53 -9.74
C THR A 360 -8.58 21.65 -10.66
N PHE A 361 -8.37 22.91 -10.28
CA PHE A 361 -8.66 24.05 -11.15
C PHE A 361 -7.75 25.24 -10.86
N CYS A 362 -7.55 26.10 -11.86
CA CYS A 362 -6.80 27.33 -11.68
C CYS A 362 -7.74 28.49 -11.37
N LEU A 363 -7.41 29.27 -10.35
CA LEU A 363 -8.14 30.42 -9.86
C LEU A 363 -7.32 31.68 -10.08
N VAL A 364 -7.92 32.69 -10.73
CA VAL A 364 -7.33 34.03 -10.88
C VAL A 364 -8.07 35.03 -10.00
N ASP A 365 -7.33 35.91 -9.31
CA ASP A 365 -7.91 37.01 -8.52
C ASP A 365 -7.92 38.36 -9.27
N LYS A 366 -8.27 39.43 -8.55
CA LYS A 366 -8.34 40.80 -9.07
C LYS A 366 -6.97 41.39 -9.44
N ASP A 367 -5.89 40.86 -8.88
CA ASP A 367 -4.50 41.32 -9.13
C ASP A 367 -3.86 40.52 -10.28
N GLU A 368 -4.68 39.75 -10.99
CA GLU A 368 -4.29 38.79 -12.01
C GLU A 368 -3.35 37.67 -11.54
N TYR A 369 -3.26 37.45 -10.23
CA TYR A 369 -2.49 36.36 -9.65
C TYR A 369 -3.25 35.06 -9.87
N CYS A 370 -2.57 34.02 -10.36
CA CYS A 370 -3.18 32.75 -10.73
C CYS A 370 -2.55 31.65 -9.90
N LEU A 371 -3.37 30.91 -9.14
CA LEU A 371 -2.95 29.74 -8.39
C LEU A 371 -3.75 28.53 -8.84
N ALA A 372 -3.13 27.35 -8.80
CA ALA A 372 -3.90 26.13 -8.81
C ALA A 372 -4.51 25.92 -7.42
N VAL A 373 -5.68 25.30 -7.39
CA VAL A 373 -6.33 24.89 -6.15
C VAL A 373 -6.07 23.39 -5.96
N THR A 374 -4.79 23.02 -5.75
CA THR A 374 -4.19 21.68 -5.42
C THR A 374 -2.69 21.80 -5.08
N GLU A 375 -2.07 21.01 -4.21
CA GLU A 375 -0.61 21.08 -3.91
C GLU A 375 0.34 20.90 -5.14
N TRP A 376 1.57 21.46 -5.07
CA TRP A 376 2.86 21.02 -5.63
C TRP A 376 3.86 22.20 -5.63
N GLN A 377 5.04 22.15 -6.27
CA GLN A 377 6.08 23.20 -6.29
C GLN A 377 5.66 24.57 -6.89
N PHE A 378 4.40 24.74 -7.26
CA PHE A 378 3.76 26.01 -7.52
C PHE A 378 2.88 26.38 -6.32
N GLU A 379 2.75 27.65 -6.02
CA GLU A 379 1.83 28.08 -4.97
C GLU A 379 0.40 27.59 -5.26
N SER A 380 -0.26 27.10 -4.21
CA SER A 380 -1.58 26.53 -4.38
C SER A 380 -2.42 26.47 -3.12
N ILE A 381 -3.70 26.15 -3.30
CA ILE A 381 -4.68 26.09 -2.21
C ILE A 381 -5.31 24.70 -2.21
N ARG A 382 -5.14 23.94 -1.12
CA ARG A 382 -5.87 22.70 -0.89
C ARG A 382 -7.22 22.97 -0.25
N VAL A 383 -8.27 22.33 -0.77
CA VAL A 383 -9.64 22.43 -0.24
C VAL A 383 -10.10 21.05 0.21
N GLU A 384 -10.13 20.82 1.53
CA GLU A 384 -10.50 19.51 2.11
C GLU A 384 -11.96 19.11 1.83
N SER A 385 -12.87 20.08 1.71
CA SER A 385 -14.28 19.82 1.46
C SER A 385 -14.89 20.83 0.50
N PRO A 386 -15.61 20.40 -0.56
CA PRO A 386 -16.29 21.32 -1.46
C PRO A 386 -17.36 22.17 -0.75
N VAL A 387 -17.84 21.77 0.43
CA VAL A 387 -18.86 22.51 1.21
C VAL A 387 -18.35 23.87 1.70
N VAL A 388 -17.03 24.07 1.77
CA VAL A 388 -16.46 25.38 2.10
C VAL A 388 -16.47 26.35 0.90
N LEU A 389 -16.66 25.84 -0.33
CA LEU A 389 -16.66 26.63 -1.55
C LEU A 389 -17.99 27.37 -1.75
N ILE A 390 -17.88 28.61 -2.22
CA ILE A 390 -19.00 29.42 -2.72
C ILE A 390 -18.84 29.56 -4.22
N VAL A 391 -19.70 28.91 -4.99
CA VAL A 391 -19.68 28.95 -6.46
C VAL A 391 -20.79 29.88 -6.91
N ASN A 392 -20.42 30.98 -7.58
CA ASN A 392 -21.36 32.00 -8.06
C ASN A 392 -22.28 32.55 -6.95
N GLY A 393 -21.72 32.80 -5.75
CA GLY A 393 -22.45 33.32 -4.59
C GLY A 393 -23.34 32.29 -3.88
N ARG A 394 -23.31 31.01 -4.28
CA ARG A 394 -24.10 29.94 -3.66
C ARG A 394 -23.20 28.92 -2.99
N LYS A 395 -23.59 28.45 -1.80
CA LYS A 395 -22.92 27.34 -1.12
C LYS A 395 -23.03 26.07 -1.95
N VAL A 396 -21.92 25.34 -2.04
CA VAL A 396 -21.91 23.99 -2.59
C VAL A 396 -22.54 23.03 -1.57
N GLY A 397 -23.45 22.17 -2.05
CA GLY A 397 -24.16 21.21 -1.22
C GLY A 397 -23.34 19.95 -0.94
N ARG A 398 -23.68 19.23 0.15
CA ARG A 398 -23.05 17.95 0.52
C ARG A 398 -23.21 16.86 -0.55
N ASN A 399 -24.20 17.01 -1.44
CA ASN A 399 -24.43 16.13 -2.58
C ASN A 399 -23.37 16.25 -3.70
N GLN A 400 -22.47 17.23 -3.62
CA GLN A 400 -21.33 17.38 -4.54
C GLN A 400 -20.01 16.82 -3.98
N LEU A 401 -20.06 16.11 -2.84
CA LEU A 401 -18.94 15.31 -2.37
C LEU A 401 -18.76 14.12 -3.32
N ALA A 402 -17.61 14.05 -4.00
CA ALA A 402 -17.26 12.89 -4.80
C ALA A 402 -16.97 11.70 -3.88
N SER A 403 -17.51 10.52 -4.22
CA SER A 403 -17.04 9.27 -3.64
C SER A 403 -15.71 8.89 -4.30
N ALA A 404 -14.65 8.69 -3.52
CA ALA A 404 -13.41 8.13 -4.04
C ALA A 404 -13.66 6.66 -4.43
N GLN A 405 -13.47 6.30 -5.69
CA GLN A 405 -13.37 4.91 -6.10
C GLN A 405 -11.90 4.50 -6.04
N LEU A 406 -11.57 3.52 -5.21
CA LEU A 406 -10.28 2.86 -5.31
C LEU A 406 -10.28 1.91 -6.50
N SER A 407 -9.18 1.90 -7.24
CA SER A 407 -8.73 0.64 -7.83
C SER A 407 -8.25 -0.26 -6.69
N THR A 408 -8.98 -1.34 -6.44
CA THR A 408 -8.43 -2.50 -5.74
C THR A 408 -7.30 -3.03 -6.63
N PHE A 409 -6.04 -2.70 -6.36
CA PHE A 409 -4.93 -3.09 -7.21
C PHE A 409 -4.91 -4.61 -7.37
N ARG A 410 -5.16 -5.03 -8.61
CA ARG A 410 -4.80 -6.34 -9.13
C ARG A 410 -3.52 -6.15 -9.91
N ARG A 411 -2.59 -7.08 -9.75
CA ARG A 411 -1.65 -7.41 -10.82
C ARG A 411 -2.52 -8.10 -11.89
N THR A 412 -3.08 -7.33 -12.81
CA THR A 412 -3.54 -7.92 -14.07
C THR A 412 -2.28 -8.27 -14.85
N GLU A 413 -2.20 -9.52 -15.30
CA GLU A 413 -1.23 -9.96 -16.30
C GLU A 413 -1.18 -9.01 -17.50
#